data_AF-A0A7W0LQB6-F1
#
_entry.id   AF-A0A7W0LQB6-F1
#
_cell.length_a   1.000
_cell.length_b   1.000
_cell.length_c   1.000
_cell.angle_alpha   90.00
_cell.angle_beta   90.00
_cell.angle_gamma   90.00
#
_symmetry.space_group_name_H-M   'P 1'
#
loop_
_entity.id
_entity.type
_entity.pdbx_description
1 polymer ?
#
loop_
_entity_poly.entity_id
_entity_poly.type
_entity_poly.pdbx_seq_one_letter_code
_entity_poly.pdbx_strand_id
1 'polypeptide(L)'
;MTAALPVAAGVPLFLLGLDLDMLETEVWRPWSSWFIDIEETHTSLGALAFFRSPQPERSWVTSAGSVLDAAAIVSSTVDVARQPVAELCIRTGYLSLRAIADFYGIAYDADPAAIDPIAVAREEFDEVVARLAAAGVPLRADLDRAWADFRGWRVNYDTVLIALAAFTIAPYAPWSSDRSPARTHRPPVRRRRSA
;
A
#
# COMPACT_ATOMS: atom_id res chain seq x y z
N MET A 1 11.08 14.45 15.23
CA MET A 1 12.24 13.56 14.99
C MET A 1 11.66 12.26 14.44
N THR A 2 11.26 12.28 13.17
CA THR A 2 10.42 11.25 12.56
C THR A 2 11.33 10.40 11.69
N ALA A 3 11.65 9.20 12.18
CA ALA A 3 12.58 8.29 11.52
C ALA A 3 11.98 7.82 10.19
N ALA A 4 12.57 8.29 9.10
CA ALA A 4 12.46 7.66 7.80
C ALA A 4 13.10 6.26 7.90
N LEU A 5 12.28 5.21 7.86
CA LEU A 5 12.72 3.81 7.88
C LEU A 5 12.64 3.20 6.47
N PRO A 6 13.56 2.30 6.09
CA PRO A 6 13.82 1.95 4.70
C PRO A 6 12.81 0.95 4.11
N VAL A 7 12.39 1.26 2.88
CA VAL A 7 11.45 0.58 1.99
C VAL A 7 12.07 -0.71 1.42
N ALA A 8 12.02 -1.83 2.15
CA ALA A 8 12.55 -3.13 1.65
C ALA A 8 11.54 -4.29 1.66
N ALA A 9 10.29 -4.05 2.01
CA ALA A 9 9.14 -4.83 1.56
C ALA A 9 7.92 -3.92 1.70
N GLY A 10 6.90 -4.12 0.89
CA GLY A 10 5.62 -3.37 0.94
C GLY A 10 4.85 -3.52 2.26
N VAL A 11 5.46 -4.08 3.30
CA VAL A 11 4.93 -4.12 4.66
C VAL A 11 5.76 -3.19 5.52
N PRO A 12 5.18 -2.11 6.04
CA PRO A 12 5.89 -1.19 6.87
C PRO A 12 6.40 -1.90 8.14
N LEU A 13 7.68 -1.68 8.44
CA LEU A 13 8.44 -2.23 9.56
C LEU A 13 7.78 -2.03 10.94
N PHE A 14 6.72 -1.23 11.07
CA PHE A 14 6.01 -1.07 12.34
C PHE A 14 5.30 -2.34 12.80
N LEU A 15 4.95 -3.28 11.91
CA LEU A 15 4.49 -4.62 12.33
C LEU A 15 5.59 -5.44 13.03
N LEU A 16 6.86 -5.02 12.93
CA LEU A 16 8.02 -5.70 13.51
C LEU A 16 8.52 -5.03 14.80
N GLY A 17 7.85 -3.99 15.29
CA GLY A 17 8.32 -3.21 16.46
C GLY A 17 7.26 -2.48 17.28
N LEU A 18 6.00 -2.40 16.83
CA LEU A 18 4.90 -1.92 17.66
C LEU A 18 4.18 -3.11 18.31
N ASP A 19 3.69 -2.87 19.52
CA ASP A 19 2.70 -3.75 20.15
C ASP A 19 1.46 -3.82 19.24
N LEU A 20 1.03 -5.04 18.90
CA LEU A 20 -0.11 -5.27 17.98
C LEU A 20 -1.39 -4.63 18.51
N ASP A 21 -1.50 -4.47 19.82
CA ASP A 21 -2.64 -3.82 20.49
C ASP A 21 -2.66 -2.30 20.26
N MET A 22 -1.50 -1.68 20.00
CA MET A 22 -1.38 -0.25 19.75
C MET A 22 -1.65 0.13 18.28
N LEU A 23 -1.70 -0.84 17.37
CA LEU A 23 -1.90 -0.58 15.94
C LEU A 23 -3.24 0.11 15.67
N GLU A 24 -4.27 -0.20 16.43
CA GLU A 24 -5.57 0.45 16.27
C GLU A 24 -5.49 1.96 16.47
N THR A 25 -4.90 2.40 17.58
CA THR A 25 -4.87 3.82 17.96
C THR A 25 -3.77 4.60 17.24
N GLU A 26 -2.60 3.99 17.03
CA GLU A 26 -1.43 4.67 16.47
C GLU A 26 -1.37 4.61 14.95
N VAL A 27 -2.04 3.64 14.33
CA VAL A 27 -1.96 3.41 12.88
C VAL A 27 -3.35 3.47 12.24
N TRP A 28 -4.25 2.54 12.55
CA TRP A 28 -5.48 2.40 11.76
C TRP A 28 -6.40 3.61 11.84
N ARG A 29 -6.60 4.19 13.03
CA ARG A 29 -7.44 5.39 13.19
C ARG A 29 -6.83 6.63 12.51
N PRO A 30 -5.56 7.01 12.77
CA PRO A 30 -4.94 8.14 12.10
C PRO A 30 -4.92 8.01 10.58
N TRP A 31 -4.62 6.82 10.05
CA TRP A 31 -4.58 6.59 8.61
C TRP A 31 -5.95 6.61 7.97
N SER A 32 -6.99 6.10 8.66
CA SER A 32 -8.38 6.23 8.19
C SER A 32 -8.76 7.71 8.04
N SER A 33 -8.45 8.56 9.01
CA SER A 33 -8.70 10.00 8.90
C SER A 33 -7.85 10.64 7.79
N TRP A 34 -6.57 10.27 7.70
CA TRP A 34 -5.68 10.79 6.66
C TRP A 34 -6.15 10.47 5.24
N PHE A 35 -6.75 9.29 5.01
CA PHE A 35 -7.33 8.96 3.70
C PHE A 35 -8.45 9.92 3.30
N ILE A 36 -9.32 10.29 4.24
CA ILE A 36 -10.39 11.28 4.04
C ILE A 36 -9.78 12.65 3.72
N ASP A 37 -8.78 13.09 4.48
CA ASP A 37 -8.11 14.37 4.26
C ASP A 37 -7.41 14.42 2.88
N ILE A 38 -6.81 13.30 2.46
CA ILE A 38 -6.15 13.17 1.15
C ILE A 38 -7.17 13.23 0.02
N GLU A 39 -8.28 12.51 0.14
CA GLU A 39 -9.39 12.59 -0.82
C GLU A 39 -9.86 14.03 -0.99
N GLU A 40 -10.19 14.71 0.12
CA GLU A 40 -10.68 16.08 0.10
C GLU A 40 -9.67 17.03 -0.56
N THR A 41 -8.42 16.99 -0.12
CA THR A 41 -7.37 17.89 -0.65
C THR A 41 -7.06 17.64 -2.12
N HIS A 42 -6.98 16.38 -2.54
CA HIS A 42 -6.54 16.00 -3.89
C HIS A 42 -7.66 16.15 -4.93
N THR A 43 -8.92 16.09 -4.51
CA THR A 43 -10.08 16.39 -5.37
C THR A 43 -10.45 17.87 -5.36
N SER A 44 -10.16 18.61 -4.28
CA SER A 44 -10.38 20.07 -4.21
C SER A 44 -9.28 20.88 -4.92
N LEU A 45 -8.03 20.42 -4.86
CA LEU A 45 -6.90 21.05 -5.53
C LEU A 45 -6.00 20.00 -6.19
N GLY A 46 -6.39 19.56 -7.39
CA GLY A 46 -5.71 18.46 -8.09
C GLY A 46 -4.19 18.63 -8.28
N ALA A 47 -3.68 19.86 -8.36
CA ALA A 47 -2.23 20.08 -8.43
C ALA A 47 -1.46 19.42 -7.26
N LEU A 48 -2.09 19.28 -6.08
CA LEU A 48 -1.48 18.67 -4.88
C LEU A 48 -1.07 17.22 -5.08
N ALA A 49 -1.80 16.44 -5.90
CA ALA A 49 -1.46 15.03 -6.15
C ALA A 49 -0.06 14.85 -6.75
N PHE A 50 0.48 15.90 -7.37
CA PHE A 50 1.78 15.92 -8.03
C PHE A 50 2.89 16.58 -7.21
N PHE A 51 2.59 17.16 -6.05
CA PHE A 51 3.63 17.73 -5.18
C PHE A 51 4.46 16.60 -4.57
N ARG A 52 5.69 16.46 -5.08
CA ARG A 52 6.64 15.46 -4.60
C ARG A 52 7.42 16.02 -3.43
N SER A 53 7.50 15.23 -2.37
CA SER A 53 8.53 15.48 -1.38
C SER A 53 9.92 15.30 -2.01
N PRO A 54 10.92 16.13 -1.68
CA PRO A 54 12.30 15.87 -2.05
C PRO A 54 12.85 14.58 -1.41
N GLN A 55 12.14 14.03 -0.42
CA GLN A 55 12.41 12.77 0.26
C GLN A 55 11.52 11.66 -0.34
N PRO A 56 12.08 10.74 -1.14
CA PRO A 56 11.31 9.67 -1.83
C PRO A 56 10.43 8.84 -0.89
N GLU A 57 10.89 8.62 0.34
CA GLU A 57 10.19 7.91 1.41
C GLU A 57 8.88 8.58 1.89
N ARG A 58 8.59 9.81 1.44
CA ARG A 58 7.39 10.57 1.82
C ARG A 58 6.36 10.69 0.69
N SER A 59 6.37 9.77 -0.27
CA SER A 59 5.31 9.73 -1.28
C SER A 59 3.98 9.30 -0.65
N TRP A 60 2.94 10.10 -0.90
CA TRP A 60 1.60 9.83 -0.38
C TRP A 60 1.03 8.52 -0.96
N VAL A 61 1.24 8.27 -2.27
CA VAL A 61 0.73 7.04 -2.93
C VAL A 61 1.41 5.79 -2.40
N THR A 62 2.74 5.80 -2.24
CA THR A 62 3.44 4.61 -1.74
C THR A 62 3.14 4.36 -0.26
N SER A 63 2.96 5.44 0.51
CA SER A 63 2.54 5.33 1.91
C SER A 63 1.13 4.75 2.02
N ALA A 64 0.20 5.23 1.20
CA ALA A 64 -1.17 4.70 1.11
C ALA A 64 -1.15 3.19 0.82
N GLY A 65 -0.41 2.75 -0.21
CA GLY A 65 -0.26 1.34 -0.53
C GLY A 65 0.29 0.51 0.63
N SER A 66 1.38 0.99 1.24
CA SER A 66 2.03 0.29 2.36
C SER A 66 1.10 0.09 3.57
N VAL A 67 0.27 1.08 3.88
CA VAL A 67 -0.67 1.02 5.02
C VAL A 67 -1.84 0.09 4.71
N LEU A 68 -2.38 0.14 3.50
CA LEU A 68 -3.45 -0.76 3.07
C LEU A 68 -2.98 -2.21 3.03
N ASP A 69 -1.75 -2.45 2.57
CA ASP A 69 -1.12 -3.77 2.58
C ASP A 69 -0.91 -4.28 4.01
N ALA A 70 -0.42 -3.42 4.91
CA ALA A 70 -0.26 -3.76 6.32
C ALA A 70 -1.58 -4.16 6.96
N ALA A 71 -2.63 -3.36 6.77
CA ALA A 71 -3.95 -3.64 7.31
C ALA A 71 -4.53 -4.94 6.72
N ALA A 72 -4.38 -5.15 5.41
CA ALA A 72 -4.84 -6.36 4.73
C ALA A 72 -4.11 -7.62 5.25
N ILE A 73 -2.80 -7.53 5.49
CA ILE A 73 -2.00 -8.61 6.08
C ILE A 73 -2.44 -8.89 7.51
N VAL A 74 -2.60 -7.87 8.35
CA VAL A 74 -3.05 -8.04 9.74
C VAL A 74 -4.44 -8.70 9.77
N SER A 75 -5.38 -8.24 8.95
CA SER A 75 -6.73 -8.79 8.90
C SER A 75 -6.82 -10.21 8.34
N SER A 76 -5.86 -10.64 7.50
CA SER A 76 -5.89 -11.94 6.81
C SER A 76 -4.98 -13.00 7.41
N THR A 77 -3.84 -12.60 7.98
CA THR A 77 -2.68 -13.48 8.19
C THR A 77 -2.26 -13.58 9.65
N VAL A 78 -2.41 -12.49 10.41
CA VAL A 78 -1.99 -12.44 11.81
C VAL A 78 -3.04 -13.11 12.70
N ASP A 79 -2.60 -13.97 13.61
CA ASP A 79 -3.45 -14.69 14.56
C ASP A 79 -3.65 -13.87 15.84
N VAL A 80 -4.45 -12.83 15.71
CA VAL A 80 -4.88 -11.96 16.81
C VAL A 80 -6.41 -11.78 16.78
N ALA A 81 -6.95 -11.24 17.86
CA ALA A 81 -8.35 -10.83 17.88
C ALA A 81 -8.65 -9.90 16.69
N ARG A 82 -9.79 -10.11 16.04
CA ARG A 82 -10.22 -9.32 14.89
C ARG A 82 -10.15 -7.82 15.23
N GLN A 83 -9.55 -7.03 14.34
CA GLN A 83 -9.44 -5.57 14.47
C GLN A 83 -10.33 -4.88 13.42
N PRO A 84 -11.61 -4.57 13.72
CA PRO A 84 -12.53 -3.95 12.76
C PRO A 84 -12.01 -2.61 12.22
N VAL A 85 -11.21 -1.90 12.99
CA VAL A 85 -10.65 -0.61 12.57
C VAL A 85 -9.60 -0.76 11.46
N ALA A 86 -8.85 -1.87 11.42
CA ALA A 86 -7.97 -2.17 10.29
C ALA A 86 -8.78 -2.36 8.99
N GLU A 87 -9.89 -3.10 9.07
CA GLU A 87 -10.80 -3.34 7.94
C GLU A 87 -11.48 -2.05 7.48
N LEU A 88 -11.88 -1.18 8.42
CA LEU A 88 -12.38 0.16 8.12
C LEU A 88 -11.30 1.03 7.46
N CYS A 89 -10.04 0.95 7.91
CA CYS A 89 -8.93 1.65 7.28
C CYS A 89 -8.74 1.23 5.82
N ILE A 90 -8.82 -0.09 5.54
CA ILE A 90 -8.81 -0.60 4.15
C ILE A 90 -9.97 0.00 3.35
N ARG A 91 -11.19 -0.03 3.92
CA ARG A 91 -12.38 0.49 3.26
C ARG A 91 -12.30 1.96 2.93
N THR A 92 -11.97 2.79 3.92
CA THR A 92 -11.82 4.23 3.74
C THR A 92 -10.73 4.51 2.72
N GLY A 93 -9.58 3.84 2.81
CA GLY A 93 -8.49 4.10 1.89
C GLY A 93 -8.79 3.73 0.45
N TYR A 94 -9.40 2.57 0.16
CA TYR A 94 -9.72 2.27 -1.24
C TYR A 94 -10.82 3.18 -1.79
N LEU A 95 -11.79 3.63 -0.98
CA LEU A 95 -12.81 4.58 -1.42
C LEU A 95 -12.18 5.94 -1.75
N SER A 96 -11.28 6.43 -0.91
CA SER A 96 -10.56 7.68 -1.13
C SER A 96 -9.65 7.62 -2.36
N LEU A 97 -8.93 6.52 -2.57
CA LEU A 97 -8.13 6.33 -3.79
C LEU A 97 -9.00 6.28 -5.05
N ARG A 98 -10.17 5.64 -4.99
CA ARG A 98 -11.15 5.58 -6.08
C ARG A 98 -11.74 6.95 -6.41
N ALA A 99 -12.12 7.74 -5.41
CA ALA A 99 -12.59 9.10 -5.60
C ALA A 99 -11.54 10.00 -6.28
N ILE A 100 -10.26 9.85 -5.91
CA ILE A 100 -9.15 10.54 -6.59
C ILE A 100 -9.00 10.03 -8.03
N ALA A 101 -9.12 8.72 -8.28
CA ALA A 101 -9.07 8.16 -9.62
C ALA A 101 -10.22 8.70 -10.50
N ASP A 102 -11.43 8.75 -9.98
CA ASP A 102 -12.61 9.33 -10.63
C ASP A 102 -12.36 10.80 -11.01
N PHE A 103 -11.81 11.59 -10.08
CA PHE A 103 -11.47 12.99 -10.33
C PHE A 103 -10.50 13.17 -11.51
N TYR A 104 -9.54 12.25 -11.69
CA TYR A 104 -8.60 12.27 -12.82
C TYR A 104 -9.06 11.49 -14.05
N GLY A 105 -10.25 10.87 -14.02
CA GLY A 105 -10.74 10.02 -15.11
C GLY A 105 -9.91 8.75 -15.33
N ILE A 106 -9.30 8.22 -14.27
CA ILE A 106 -8.55 6.95 -14.30
C ILE A 106 -9.56 5.80 -14.21
N ALA A 107 -9.61 4.95 -15.23
CA ALA A 107 -10.52 3.81 -15.27
C ALA A 107 -10.11 2.68 -14.30
N TYR A 108 -11.09 2.08 -13.64
CA TYR A 108 -10.95 0.90 -12.79
C TYR A 108 -12.28 0.14 -12.72
N ASP A 109 -12.27 -1.09 -12.19
CA ASP A 109 -13.50 -1.84 -11.89
C ASP A 109 -14.07 -1.43 -10.53
N ALA A 110 -15.29 -0.91 -10.50
CA ALA A 110 -15.93 -0.41 -9.29
C ALA A 110 -16.44 -1.52 -8.36
N ASP A 111 -16.69 -2.72 -8.89
CA ASP A 111 -17.24 -3.86 -8.15
C ASP A 111 -16.44 -5.15 -8.43
N PRO A 112 -15.13 -5.16 -8.09
CA PRO A 112 -14.29 -6.33 -8.36
C PRO A 112 -14.70 -7.50 -7.47
N ALA A 113 -14.69 -8.70 -8.03
CA ALA A 113 -14.90 -9.91 -7.26
C ALA A 113 -13.67 -10.21 -6.38
N ALA A 114 -13.89 -10.79 -5.19
CA ALA A 114 -12.82 -11.14 -4.25
C ALA A 114 -11.77 -12.13 -4.83
N ILE A 115 -12.11 -12.81 -5.92
CA ILE A 115 -11.25 -13.78 -6.61
C ILE A 115 -10.55 -13.20 -7.84
N ASP A 116 -10.84 -11.95 -8.20
CA ASP A 116 -10.22 -11.32 -9.35
C ASP A 116 -8.71 -11.18 -9.14
N PRO A 117 -7.92 -11.20 -10.23
CA PRO A 117 -6.48 -11.15 -10.14
C PRO A 117 -6.00 -9.85 -9.51
N ILE A 118 -4.95 -9.95 -8.69
CA ILE A 118 -4.19 -8.82 -8.15
C ILE A 118 -2.76 -8.87 -8.68
N ALA A 119 -2.05 -7.74 -8.65
CA ALA A 119 -0.68 -7.66 -9.13
C ALA A 119 0.38 -8.24 -8.17
N VAL A 120 0.00 -8.61 -6.94
CA VAL A 120 0.90 -9.27 -5.98
C VAL A 120 0.88 -10.77 -6.22
N ALA A 121 2.04 -11.38 -6.38
CA ALA A 121 2.18 -12.82 -6.55
C ALA A 121 2.09 -13.54 -5.19
N ARG A 122 1.72 -14.83 -5.22
CA ARG A 122 1.64 -15.65 -3.98
C ARG A 122 3.01 -15.74 -3.31
N GLU A 123 4.06 -15.90 -4.09
CA GLU A 123 5.43 -16.03 -3.61
C GLU A 123 5.88 -14.78 -2.85
N GLU A 124 5.50 -13.58 -3.32
CA GLU A 124 5.79 -12.32 -2.64
C GLU A 124 5.07 -12.24 -1.28
N PHE A 125 3.82 -12.71 -1.23
CA PHE A 125 3.08 -12.82 0.04
C PHE A 125 3.76 -13.81 1.00
N ASP A 126 4.16 -14.98 0.50
CA ASP A 126 4.85 -15.99 1.31
C ASP A 126 6.19 -15.48 1.87
N GLU A 127 6.93 -14.65 1.11
CA GLU A 127 8.14 -13.96 1.60
C GLU A 127 7.85 -13.04 2.78
N VAL A 128 6.73 -12.32 2.74
CA VAL A 128 6.28 -11.48 3.85
C VAL A 128 5.89 -12.32 5.05
N VAL A 129 5.11 -13.39 4.84
CA VAL A 129 4.72 -14.32 5.91
C VAL A 129 5.95 -14.90 6.60
N ALA A 130 6.96 -15.33 5.83
CA ALA A 130 8.21 -15.85 6.38
C ALA A 130 8.95 -14.82 7.23
N ARG A 131 8.95 -13.54 6.81
CA ARG A 131 9.56 -12.45 7.59
C ARG A 131 8.80 -12.16 8.89
N LEU A 132 7.46 -12.20 8.86
CA LEU A 132 6.63 -12.04 10.05
C LEU A 132 6.86 -13.19 11.03
N ALA A 133 6.90 -14.44 10.54
CA ALA A 133 7.22 -15.61 11.34
C ALA A 133 8.60 -15.49 12.01
N ALA A 134 9.62 -15.08 11.24
CA ALA A 134 10.98 -14.89 11.74
C ALA A 134 11.08 -13.79 12.81
N ALA A 135 10.15 -12.83 12.81
CA ALA A 135 10.05 -11.78 13.81
C ALA A 135 9.17 -12.16 15.02
N GLY A 136 8.62 -13.37 15.05
CA GLY A 136 7.78 -13.84 16.15
C GLY A 136 6.33 -13.33 16.12
N VAL A 137 5.87 -12.78 15.00
CA VAL A 137 4.46 -12.40 14.83
C VAL A 137 3.61 -13.68 14.81
N PRO A 138 2.52 -13.78 15.59
CA PRO A 138 1.64 -14.94 15.56
C PRO A 138 0.90 -15.00 14.23
N LEU A 139 1.02 -16.11 13.52
CA LEU A 139 0.41 -16.32 12.20
C LEU A 139 -0.69 -17.36 12.28
N ARG A 140 -1.73 -17.18 11.46
CA ARG A 140 -2.79 -18.17 11.31
C ARG A 140 -2.23 -19.48 10.76
N ALA A 141 -2.82 -20.60 11.18
CA ALA A 141 -2.35 -21.93 10.77
C ALA A 141 -2.58 -22.22 9.27
N ASP A 142 -3.69 -21.74 8.71
CA ASP A 142 -4.03 -21.94 7.29
C ASP A 142 -3.57 -20.74 6.45
N LEU A 143 -2.37 -20.84 5.89
CA LEU A 143 -1.77 -19.79 5.06
C LEU A 143 -2.40 -19.70 3.67
N ASP A 144 -3.02 -20.76 3.16
CA ASP A 144 -3.75 -20.72 1.89
C ASP A 144 -5.04 -19.93 2.05
N ARG A 145 -5.73 -20.09 3.18
CA ARG A 145 -6.85 -19.23 3.56
C ARG A 145 -6.40 -17.79 3.77
N ALA A 146 -5.29 -17.56 4.47
CA ALA A 146 -4.75 -16.22 4.68
C ALA A 146 -4.44 -15.51 3.35
N TRP A 147 -3.85 -16.22 2.39
CA TRP A 147 -3.63 -15.71 1.04
C TRP A 147 -4.94 -15.34 0.33
N ALA A 148 -5.93 -16.22 0.37
CA ALA A 148 -7.23 -15.95 -0.24
C ALA A 148 -7.91 -14.71 0.37
N ASP A 149 -7.84 -14.56 1.70
CA ASP A 149 -8.37 -13.40 2.41
C ASP A 149 -7.58 -12.12 2.10
N PHE A 150 -6.24 -12.18 2.03
CA PHE A 150 -5.39 -11.07 1.62
C PHE A 150 -5.77 -10.56 0.22
N ARG A 151 -5.92 -11.48 -0.75
CA ARG A 151 -6.37 -11.12 -2.11
C ARG A 151 -7.74 -10.44 -2.10
N GLY A 152 -8.67 -10.98 -1.33
CA GLY A 152 -10.02 -10.42 -1.18
C GLY A 152 -10.02 -8.98 -0.65
N TRP A 153 -9.03 -8.61 0.17
CA TRP A 153 -8.83 -7.21 0.56
C TRP A 153 -8.11 -6.40 -0.52
N ARG A 154 -6.99 -6.91 -1.02
CA ARG A 154 -6.07 -6.23 -1.94
C ARG A 154 -6.72 -5.84 -3.26
N VAL A 155 -7.62 -6.67 -3.78
CA VAL A 155 -8.33 -6.43 -5.05
C VAL A 155 -9.07 -5.09 -5.09
N ASN A 156 -9.54 -4.60 -3.93
CA ASN A 156 -10.31 -3.36 -3.86
C ASN A 156 -9.52 -2.10 -4.24
N TYR A 157 -8.21 -2.13 -4.03
CA TYR A 157 -7.32 -0.98 -4.28
C TYR A 157 -6.16 -1.27 -5.23
N ASP A 158 -5.94 -2.52 -5.65
CA ASP A 158 -4.76 -2.92 -6.44
C ASP A 158 -4.58 -2.11 -7.73
N THR A 159 -5.58 -2.14 -8.61
CA THR A 159 -5.53 -1.45 -9.91
C THR A 159 -5.40 0.07 -9.73
N VAL A 160 -6.20 0.64 -8.84
CA VAL A 160 -6.23 2.09 -8.58
C VAL A 160 -4.91 2.58 -8.01
N LEU A 161 -4.35 1.84 -7.04
CA LEU A 161 -3.05 2.17 -6.42
C LEU A 161 -1.93 2.19 -7.48
N ILE A 162 -1.86 1.16 -8.34
CA ILE A 162 -0.84 1.05 -9.38
C ILE A 162 -1.00 2.17 -10.43
N ALA A 163 -2.24 2.47 -10.80
CA ALA A 163 -2.56 3.54 -11.75
C ALA A 163 -2.18 4.91 -11.19
N LEU A 164 -2.53 5.22 -9.93
CA LEU A 164 -2.14 6.46 -9.26
C LEU A 164 -0.63 6.56 -9.07
N ALA A 165 0.05 5.45 -8.78
CA ALA A 165 1.51 5.40 -8.67
C ALA A 165 2.17 5.74 -10.02
N ALA A 166 1.62 5.23 -11.13
CA ALA A 166 2.10 5.55 -12.46
C ALA A 166 1.81 7.01 -12.83
N PHE A 167 0.59 7.46 -12.55
CA PHE A 167 0.08 8.80 -12.87
C PHE A 167 0.87 9.90 -12.17
N THR A 168 1.21 9.71 -10.89
CA THR A 168 2.00 10.66 -10.10
C THR A 168 3.51 10.50 -10.28
N ILE A 169 3.95 9.45 -10.99
CA ILE A 169 5.35 9.01 -11.11
C ILE A 169 5.95 8.84 -9.71
N ALA A 170 5.28 8.03 -8.91
CA ALA A 170 5.69 7.72 -7.55
C ALA A 170 7.10 7.09 -7.52
N PRO A 171 7.91 7.38 -6.48
CA PRO A 171 9.18 6.71 -6.26
C PRO A 171 8.97 5.21 -6.09
N TYR A 172 10.03 4.42 -6.32
CA TYR A 172 9.96 2.96 -6.22
C TYR A 172 9.45 2.50 -4.87
N ALA A 173 8.45 1.64 -4.88
CA ALA A 173 7.96 0.90 -3.75
C ALA A 173 7.46 -0.47 -4.26
N PRO A 174 7.79 -1.56 -3.55
CA PRO A 174 7.20 -2.87 -3.82
C PRO A 174 5.68 -2.81 -3.76
N TRP A 175 5.03 -3.67 -4.53
CA TRP A 175 3.56 -3.83 -4.55
C TRP A 175 2.80 -2.59 -5.00
N SER A 176 3.45 -1.65 -5.68
CA SER A 176 2.80 -0.42 -6.13
C SER A 176 3.52 0.18 -7.34
N SER A 177 4.45 1.09 -7.13
CA SER A 177 5.10 1.83 -8.22
C SER A 177 6.14 1.02 -8.98
N ASP A 178 6.58 -0.11 -8.44
CA ASP A 178 7.38 -1.11 -9.15
C ASP A 178 6.63 -1.79 -10.31
N ARG A 179 5.28 -1.79 -10.24
CA ARG A 179 4.37 -2.28 -11.28
C ARG A 179 3.91 -1.19 -12.26
N SER A 180 4.29 0.07 -12.03
CA SER A 180 3.89 1.18 -12.89
C SER A 180 4.57 1.13 -14.27
N PRO A 181 3.81 1.19 -15.38
CA PRO A 181 4.35 1.09 -16.74
C PRO A 181 5.45 2.12 -17.06
N ALA A 182 5.36 3.31 -16.46
CA ALA A 182 6.28 4.43 -16.65
C ALA A 182 7.74 4.14 -16.26
N ARG A 183 7.99 3.11 -15.44
CA ARG A 183 9.35 2.75 -14.98
C ARG A 183 10.13 1.84 -15.93
N THR A 184 9.49 1.32 -16.98
CA THR A 184 10.15 0.44 -17.97
C THR A 184 11.17 1.17 -18.86
N HIS A 185 11.16 2.51 -18.91
CA HIS A 185 12.15 3.28 -19.66
C HIS A 185 13.18 3.97 -18.76
N ARG A 186 14.28 3.26 -18.46
CA ARG A 186 15.50 3.88 -17.93
C ARG A 186 16.43 4.21 -19.11
N PRO A 187 16.52 5.46 -19.58
CA PRO A 187 17.47 5.80 -20.64
C PRO A 187 18.90 5.47 -20.16
N PRO A 188 19.77 4.91 -21.03
CA PRO A 188 21.10 4.51 -20.64
C PRO A 188 21.88 5.73 -20.15
N VAL A 189 22.47 5.61 -18.95
CA VAL A 189 23.37 6.63 -18.39
C VAL A 189 24.61 6.69 -19.27
N ARG A 190 24.65 7.67 -20.19
CA ARG A 190 25.89 7.99 -20.93
C ARG A 190 26.87 8.61 -19.94
N ARG A 191 27.83 7.81 -19.46
CA ARG A 191 29.02 8.34 -18.79
C ARG A 191 29.75 9.22 -19.81
N ARG A 192 29.81 10.54 -19.57
CA ARG A 192 30.74 11.41 -20.30
C ARG A 192 32.15 10.89 -20.06
N ARG A 193 32.84 10.48 -21.12
CA ARG A 193 34.29 10.28 -21.08
C ARG A 193 34.91 11.66 -20.93
N SER A 194 35.58 11.90 -19.80
CA SER A 194 36.47 13.05 -19.65
C SER A 194 37.62 12.88 -20.65
N ALA A 195 37.86 13.90 -21.46
CA ALA A 195 39.03 14.04 -22.31
C ALA A 195 40.21 14.58 -21.49
#